data_AF-A0A852WI63-F1
#
_entry.id   AF-A0A852WI63-F1
#
_cell.length_a   1.000
_cell.length_b   1.000
_cell.length_c   1.000
_cell.angle_alpha   90.00
_cell.angle_beta   90.00
_cell.angle_gamma   90.00
#
_symmetry.space_group_name_H-M   'P 1'
#
loop_
_entity.id
_entity.type
_entity.pdbx_description
1 polymer ?
#
loop_
_entity_poly.entity_id
_entity_poly.type
_entity_poly.pdbx_seq_one_letter_code
_entity_poly.pdbx_strand_id
1 'polypeptide(L)'
;MADNYKQFTSCCQAKNWVSLSTYLGFAAAGLAVIWIPIIALAGWCALFYLVVAAAAAGVAACTWWLEVRLVCLGGDHSAIGMLVSSEPPADKSWPGSVDSDFSMNLLPYPALPGITQADLELTSPYGFLVAEQAATKQHVGFFTGEKATEKNGVESAILHAEFEGAGVRDVLIASTVALGLAIAALIACVAIPPPWGLIVAGILALLALLAALFGTLFGSGDHGSPGDVTGAPTEVHDNDPVTGLGADLLYVYGTWVFDSLHSGWNEIHPIKKCTLVGKWDGAWPTDVVDVQHRLDAGFADARDPATVGRQSEDKFTWTIHPLVDGCGEPRDVPAPAGPGLH
;
A
#
# COMPACT_ATOMS: atom_id res chain seq x y z
N MET A 1 -5.31 -17.51 12.16
CA MET A 1 -4.37 -17.41 11.02
C MET A 1 -3.80 -16.01 10.99
N ALA A 2 -2.49 -15.82 10.79
CA ALA A 2 -1.93 -14.48 10.60
C ALA A 2 -2.55 -13.87 9.33
N ASP A 3 -2.96 -12.61 9.40
CA ASP A 3 -3.41 -11.88 8.22
C ASP A 3 -2.22 -11.66 7.30
N ASN A 4 -2.07 -12.49 6.28
CA ASN A 4 -1.05 -12.33 5.24
C ASN A 4 -1.54 -11.25 4.26
N TYR A 5 -1.11 -10.01 4.49
CA TYR A 5 -1.15 -8.91 3.53
C TYR A 5 0.10 -8.03 3.76
N LYS A 6 0.57 -7.36 2.71
CA LYS A 6 1.66 -6.38 2.82
C LYS A 6 1.10 -5.05 3.32
N GLN A 7 1.83 -4.41 4.23
CA GLN A 7 1.55 -3.04 4.65
C GLN A 7 2.83 -2.32 5.04
N PHE A 8 3.14 -1.24 4.34
CA PHE A 8 4.30 -0.39 4.60
C PHE A 8 3.89 1.06 4.87
N THR A 9 2.72 1.45 4.37
CA THR A 9 2.09 2.75 4.55
C THR A 9 1.28 2.79 5.84
N SER A 10 1.22 3.99 6.40
CA SER A 10 0.34 4.36 7.49
C SER A 10 -0.37 5.66 7.14
N CYS A 11 -1.60 5.79 7.61
CA CYS A 11 -2.36 7.02 7.43
C CYS A 11 -2.12 7.97 8.62
N CYS A 12 -2.02 9.26 8.32
CA CYS A 12 -1.99 10.30 9.33
C CYS A 12 -3.39 10.83 9.63
N GLN A 13 -3.53 11.54 10.74
CA GLN A 13 -4.77 12.28 11.02
C GLN A 13 -4.84 13.51 10.11
N ALA A 14 -6.03 13.88 9.64
CA ALA A 14 -6.21 14.99 8.70
C ALA A 14 -5.52 16.29 9.16
N LYS A 15 -5.59 16.62 10.45
CA LYS A 15 -4.94 17.80 11.05
C LYS A 15 -3.40 17.79 11.02
N ASN A 16 -2.80 16.61 10.86
CA ASN A 16 -1.35 16.41 10.81
C ASN A 16 -0.85 16.35 9.35
N TRP A 17 -1.76 16.33 8.38
CA TRP A 17 -1.40 16.30 6.98
C TRP A 17 -0.71 17.59 6.56
N VAL A 18 0.33 17.45 5.74
CA VAL A 18 1.02 18.56 5.09
C VAL A 18 1.39 18.15 3.68
N SER A 19 1.44 19.10 2.75
CA SER A 19 1.90 18.83 1.38
C SER A 19 3.37 18.38 1.36
N LEU A 20 3.75 17.61 0.33
CA LEU A 20 5.14 17.17 0.14
C LEU A 20 6.12 18.36 0.13
N SER A 21 5.76 19.46 -0.54
CA SER A 21 6.63 20.65 -0.61
C SER A 21 6.84 21.30 0.76
N THR A 22 5.80 21.36 1.59
CA THR A 22 5.88 21.82 2.98
C THR A 22 6.77 20.90 3.81
N TYR A 23 6.57 19.59 3.68
CA TYR A 23 7.36 18.57 4.40
C TYR A 23 8.85 18.64 4.04
N LEU A 24 9.16 18.70 2.75
CA LEU A 24 10.53 18.90 2.25
C LEU A 24 11.12 20.24 2.70
N GLY A 25 10.31 21.30 2.77
CA GLY A 25 10.72 22.60 3.31
C GLY A 25 11.16 22.52 4.77
N PHE A 26 10.42 21.79 5.61
CA PHE A 26 10.81 21.56 7.00
C PHE A 26 12.10 20.74 7.12
N ALA A 27 12.24 19.68 6.32
CA ALA A 27 13.46 18.87 6.28
C ALA A 27 14.68 19.69 5.84
N ALA A 28 14.53 20.51 4.79
CA ALA A 28 15.59 21.38 4.28
C ALA A 28 16.00 22.45 5.31
N ALA A 29 15.04 23.06 6.01
CA ALA A 29 15.32 24.03 7.06
C ALA A 29 16.12 23.40 8.22
N GLY A 30 15.77 22.18 8.64
CA GLY A 30 16.51 21.44 9.66
C GLY A 30 17.97 21.17 9.26
N LEU A 31 18.20 20.75 8.02
CA LEU A 31 19.56 20.53 7.50
C LEU A 31 20.38 21.82 7.42
N ALA A 32 19.78 22.91 6.95
CA ALA A 32 20.45 24.19 6.80
C ALA A 32 21.05 24.70 8.12
N VAL A 33 20.31 24.58 9.23
CA VAL A 33 20.76 25.01 10.57
C VAL A 33 22.02 24.28 11.02
N ILE A 34 22.15 22.98 10.71
CA ILE A 34 23.26 22.15 11.15
C ILE A 34 24.51 22.41 10.30
N TRP A 35 24.35 22.56 9.00
CA TRP A 35 25.47 22.41 8.06
C TRP A 35 26.00 23.72 7.47
N ILE A 36 25.23 24.82 7.48
CA ILE A 36 25.71 26.14 7.03
C ILE A 36 27.03 26.56 7.73
N PRO A 37 27.18 26.41 9.07
CA PRO A 37 28.43 26.77 9.75
C PRO A 37 29.63 25.94 9.30
N ILE A 38 29.41 24.64 9.00
CA ILE A 38 30.48 23.71 8.58
C ILE A 38 30.94 24.04 7.16
N ILE A 39 30.00 24.35 6.26
CA ILE A 39 30.30 24.77 4.88
C ILE A 39 31.08 26.09 4.85
N ALA A 40 30.71 27.04 5.71
CA ALA A 40 31.40 28.33 5.81
C ALA A 40 32.86 28.19 6.26
N LEU A 41 33.19 27.13 7.01
CA LEU A 41 34.54 26.86 7.51
C LEU A 41 35.36 25.94 6.58
N ALA A 42 34.71 25.09 5.79
CA ALA A 42 35.36 24.09 4.93
C ALA A 42 34.79 24.13 3.51
N GLY A 43 34.94 25.28 2.83
CA GLY A 43 34.30 25.57 1.54
C GLY A 43 34.56 24.54 0.43
N TRP A 44 35.70 23.84 0.44
CA TRP A 44 35.97 22.75 -0.53
C TRP A 44 35.14 21.48 -0.29
N CYS A 45 34.54 21.31 0.88
CA CYS A 45 33.65 20.19 1.21
C CYS A 45 32.17 20.45 0.86
N ALA A 46 31.84 21.63 0.35
CA ALA A 46 30.46 22.03 0.03
C ALA A 46 29.79 21.06 -0.97
N LEU A 47 30.54 20.42 -1.87
CA LEU A 47 30.01 19.42 -2.79
C LEU A 47 29.44 18.19 -2.07
N PHE A 48 30.07 17.75 -0.99
CA PHE A 48 29.58 16.60 -0.21
C PHE A 48 28.33 16.94 0.60
N TYR A 49 28.17 18.20 0.98
CA TYR A 49 26.91 18.66 1.57
C TYR A 49 25.73 18.53 0.59
N LEU A 50 25.92 18.80 -0.70
CA LEU A 50 24.86 18.60 -1.69
C LEU A 50 24.41 17.14 -1.75
N VAL A 51 25.35 16.19 -1.58
CA VAL A 51 25.03 14.76 -1.51
C VAL A 51 24.22 14.44 -0.25
N VAL A 52 24.58 15.01 0.91
CA VAL A 52 23.79 14.89 2.16
C VAL A 52 22.39 15.45 1.97
N ALA A 53 22.26 16.65 1.41
CA ALA A 53 20.98 17.30 1.18
C ALA A 53 20.09 16.48 0.23
N ALA A 54 20.66 15.95 -0.85
CA ALA A 54 19.93 15.09 -1.79
C ALA A 54 19.46 13.78 -1.14
N ALA A 55 20.33 13.08 -0.39
CA ALA A 55 19.96 11.83 0.28
C ALA A 55 18.91 12.06 1.38
N ALA A 56 19.04 13.15 2.14
CA ALA A 56 18.06 13.52 3.16
C ALA A 56 16.71 13.93 2.56
N ALA A 57 16.70 14.60 1.40
CA ALA A 57 15.48 14.87 0.65
C ALA A 57 14.81 13.57 0.17
N GLY A 58 15.59 12.57 -0.26
CA GLY A 58 15.09 11.24 -0.59
C GLY A 58 14.42 10.55 0.60
N VAL A 59 15.09 10.53 1.76
CA VAL A 59 14.50 10.01 3.02
C VAL A 59 13.19 10.75 3.35
N ALA A 60 13.20 12.08 3.34
CA ALA A 60 12.03 12.87 3.67
C ALA A 60 10.86 12.65 2.68
N ALA A 61 11.14 12.51 1.39
CA ALA A 61 10.12 12.22 0.39
C ALA A 61 9.50 10.83 0.60
N CYS A 62 10.30 9.80 0.85
CA CYS A 62 9.79 8.46 1.13
C CYS A 62 9.03 8.39 2.46
N THR A 63 9.50 9.06 3.51
CA THR A 63 8.76 9.14 4.78
C THR A 63 7.43 9.86 4.61
N TRP A 64 7.39 10.97 3.86
CA TRP A 64 6.12 11.63 3.53
C TRP A 64 5.18 10.69 2.80
N TRP A 65 5.69 9.94 1.80
CA TRP A 65 4.90 9.00 1.02
C TRP A 65 4.30 7.87 1.89
N LEU A 66 5.12 7.29 2.78
CA LEU A 66 4.72 6.15 3.60
C LEU A 66 3.89 6.52 4.83
N GLU A 67 3.99 7.75 5.34
CA GLU A 67 3.43 8.09 6.66
C GLU A 67 2.52 9.32 6.68
N VAL A 68 2.54 10.17 5.64
CA VAL A 68 1.82 11.46 5.63
C VAL A 68 0.86 11.57 4.46
N ARG A 69 1.19 11.00 3.30
CA ARG A 69 0.39 11.03 2.07
C ARG A 69 -1.05 10.58 2.31
N LEU A 70 -1.24 9.50 3.06
CA LEU A 70 -2.56 8.92 3.33
C LEU A 70 -3.18 9.57 4.58
N VAL A 71 -4.47 9.87 4.53
CA VAL A 71 -5.25 10.40 5.65
C VAL A 71 -6.30 9.38 6.10
N CYS A 72 -6.36 9.08 7.40
CA CYS A 72 -7.27 8.07 7.93
C CYS A 72 -8.74 8.55 7.86
N LEU A 73 -9.65 7.71 7.35
CA LEU A 73 -11.07 8.06 7.20
C LEU A 73 -12.04 7.28 8.10
N GLY A 74 -11.59 6.25 8.80
CA GLY A 74 -12.50 5.48 9.66
C GLY A 74 -12.03 4.09 10.07
N GLY A 75 -10.87 3.65 9.57
CA GLY A 75 -10.37 2.30 9.79
C GLY A 75 -10.75 1.40 8.62
N ASP A 76 -11.04 0.14 8.88
CA ASP A 76 -11.24 -0.84 7.82
C ASP A 76 -12.71 -0.90 7.37
N HIS A 77 -12.92 -0.93 6.07
CA HIS A 77 -14.24 -1.04 5.44
C HIS A 77 -14.22 -2.11 4.34
N SER A 78 -15.39 -2.69 4.07
CA SER A 78 -15.61 -3.57 2.92
C SER A 78 -16.47 -2.91 1.86
N ALA A 79 -16.24 -3.32 0.61
CA ALA A 79 -17.09 -3.00 -0.52
C ALA A 79 -17.17 -4.18 -1.49
N ILE A 80 -18.26 -4.24 -2.25
CA ILE A 80 -18.37 -5.08 -3.45
C ILE A 80 -18.47 -4.17 -4.66
N GLY A 81 -17.59 -4.38 -5.63
CA GLY A 81 -17.57 -3.62 -6.87
C GLY A 81 -17.25 -4.47 -8.09
N MET A 82 -17.61 -3.96 -9.25
CA MET A 82 -17.26 -4.52 -10.55
C MET A 82 -15.92 -3.95 -10.97
N LEU A 83 -14.99 -4.80 -11.39
CA LEU A 83 -13.70 -4.34 -11.89
C LEU A 83 -13.87 -3.58 -13.21
N VAL A 84 -13.55 -2.28 -13.18
CA VAL A 84 -13.55 -1.41 -14.36
C VAL A 84 -12.22 -1.50 -15.09
N SER A 85 -11.12 -1.40 -14.32
CA SER A 85 -9.76 -1.58 -14.81
C SER A 85 -8.84 -2.00 -13.65
N SER A 86 -7.71 -2.58 -14.01
CA SER A 86 -6.59 -2.85 -13.08
C SER A 86 -5.33 -2.19 -13.60
N GLU A 87 -4.47 -1.76 -12.70
CA GLU A 87 -3.18 -1.11 -13.01
C GLU A 87 -2.06 -1.92 -12.34
N PRO A 88 -1.54 -2.96 -13.01
CA PRO A 88 -0.40 -3.72 -12.51
C PRO A 88 0.85 -2.84 -12.36
N PRO A 89 1.72 -3.10 -11.37
CA PRO A 89 2.97 -2.37 -11.19
C PRO A 89 3.88 -2.38 -12.42
N ALA A 90 3.82 -3.47 -13.20
CA ALA A 90 4.62 -3.64 -14.42
C ALA A 90 4.27 -2.63 -15.54
N ASP A 91 3.09 -2.00 -15.49
CA ASP A 91 2.65 -1.03 -16.49
C ASP A 91 3.12 0.41 -16.16
N LYS A 92 3.66 0.63 -14.96
CA LYS A 92 4.18 1.92 -14.51
C LYS A 92 5.60 2.14 -15.04
N SER A 93 5.86 3.31 -15.63
CA SER A 93 7.19 3.69 -16.12
C SER A 93 7.94 4.59 -15.12
N TRP A 94 9.27 4.60 -15.17
CA TRP A 94 10.08 5.43 -14.28
C TRP A 94 9.76 6.93 -14.44
N PRO A 95 9.61 7.71 -13.34
CA PRO A 95 9.86 7.34 -11.94
C PRO A 95 8.67 6.71 -11.20
N GLY A 96 7.50 6.62 -11.83
CA GLY A 96 6.27 6.05 -11.23
C GLY A 96 6.36 4.57 -10.89
N SER A 97 7.28 3.82 -11.49
CA SER A 97 7.49 2.39 -11.19
C SER A 97 7.94 2.09 -9.74
N VAL A 98 8.29 3.10 -8.95
CA VAL A 98 8.60 2.95 -7.51
C VAL A 98 7.33 2.86 -6.67
N ASP A 99 6.24 3.47 -7.14
CA ASP A 99 4.90 3.15 -6.68
C ASP A 99 4.54 1.78 -7.26
N SER A 100 4.89 0.75 -6.49
CA SER A 100 4.82 -0.65 -6.87
C SER A 100 3.47 -1.28 -6.53
N ASP A 101 2.46 -0.48 -6.24
CA ASP A 101 1.14 -0.95 -5.81
C ASP A 101 0.35 -1.49 -7.01
N PHE A 102 -0.38 -2.59 -6.79
CA PHE A 102 -1.33 -3.13 -7.78
C PHE A 102 -2.70 -2.52 -7.50
N SER A 103 -3.17 -1.69 -8.42
CA SER A 103 -4.40 -0.93 -8.23
C SER A 103 -5.57 -1.58 -8.96
N MET A 104 -6.74 -1.49 -8.36
CA MET A 104 -8.02 -1.90 -8.92
C MET A 104 -9.01 -0.76 -8.83
N ASN A 105 -9.63 -0.44 -9.96
CA ASN A 105 -10.68 0.55 -10.05
C ASN A 105 -12.02 -0.18 -10.05
N LEU A 106 -12.80 -0.02 -8.98
CA LEU A 106 -14.04 -0.75 -8.78
C LEU A 106 -15.25 0.17 -8.94
N LEU A 107 -16.21 -0.19 -9.78
CA LEU A 107 -17.54 0.42 -9.79
C LEU A 107 -18.34 -0.16 -8.61
N PRO A 108 -18.64 0.60 -7.55
CA PRO A 108 -19.29 0.05 -6.35
C PRO A 108 -20.76 -0.28 -6.62
N TYR A 109 -21.26 -1.39 -6.07
CA TYR A 109 -22.71 -1.65 -6.07
C TYR A 109 -23.47 -0.51 -5.35
N PRO A 110 -24.67 -0.12 -5.81
CA PRO A 110 -25.43 -0.63 -6.96
C PRO A 110 -25.22 0.20 -8.24
N ALA A 111 -24.14 0.95 -8.34
CA ALA A 111 -23.92 1.86 -9.46
C ALA A 111 -23.80 1.12 -10.80
N LEU A 112 -24.21 1.79 -11.88
CA LEU A 112 -24.09 1.27 -13.24
C LEU A 112 -22.99 2.01 -14.01
N PRO A 113 -22.41 1.38 -15.05
CA PRO A 113 -21.52 2.02 -16.00
C PRO A 113 -21.98 3.42 -16.42
N GLY A 114 -21.07 4.40 -16.40
CA GLY A 114 -21.34 5.80 -16.76
C GLY A 114 -21.78 6.68 -15.59
N ILE A 115 -21.80 6.17 -14.36
CA ILE A 115 -22.19 6.98 -13.19
C ILE A 115 -21.21 8.13 -12.97
N THR A 116 -21.74 9.31 -12.62
CA THR A 116 -20.93 10.46 -12.26
C THR A 116 -20.46 10.37 -10.80
N GLN A 117 -19.40 11.08 -10.44
CA GLN A 117 -18.91 11.16 -9.05
C GLN A 117 -20.03 11.62 -8.10
N ALA A 118 -20.72 12.70 -8.45
CA ALA A 118 -21.79 13.26 -7.63
C ALA A 118 -22.97 12.28 -7.43
N ASP A 119 -23.29 11.48 -8.45
CA ASP A 119 -24.37 10.48 -8.34
C ASP A 119 -23.91 9.26 -7.54
N LEU A 120 -22.65 8.83 -7.69
CA LEU A 120 -22.09 7.69 -6.98
C LEU A 120 -22.05 7.93 -5.46
N GLU A 121 -21.69 9.14 -5.04
CA GLU A 121 -21.65 9.56 -3.63
C GLU A 121 -23.01 9.42 -2.92
N LEU A 122 -24.11 9.49 -3.68
CA LEU A 122 -25.48 9.37 -3.15
C LEU A 122 -25.96 7.92 -3.06
N THR A 123 -25.19 6.95 -3.57
CA THR A 123 -25.59 5.55 -3.57
C THR A 123 -25.41 4.89 -2.21
N SER A 124 -26.24 3.88 -1.94
CA SER A 124 -26.15 3.04 -0.74
C SER A 124 -25.94 1.59 -1.15
N PRO A 125 -25.03 0.84 -0.50
CA PRO A 125 -24.38 1.18 0.76
C PRO A 125 -23.02 1.89 0.65
N TYR A 126 -22.42 2.01 -0.54
CA TYR A 126 -21.00 2.37 -0.67
C TYR A 126 -20.69 3.82 -1.05
N GLY A 127 -21.68 4.66 -1.37
CA GLY A 127 -21.43 6.03 -1.82
C GLY A 127 -20.58 6.87 -0.85
N PHE A 128 -20.69 6.59 0.46
CA PHE A 128 -19.86 7.26 1.46
C PHE A 128 -18.36 6.99 1.29
N LEU A 129 -17.96 5.82 0.77
CA LEU A 129 -16.56 5.45 0.59
C LEU A 129 -15.86 6.34 -0.44
N VAL A 130 -16.61 6.83 -1.42
CA VAL A 130 -16.08 7.70 -2.49
C VAL A 130 -16.42 9.17 -2.28
N ALA A 131 -17.04 9.56 -1.17
CA ALA A 131 -17.46 10.93 -0.93
C ALA A 131 -16.41 11.74 -0.15
N GLU A 132 -16.29 13.05 -0.41
CA GLU A 132 -15.43 13.94 0.36
C GLU A 132 -15.81 13.91 1.86
N GLN A 133 -14.83 13.69 2.73
CA GLN A 133 -15.04 13.64 4.17
C GLN A 133 -14.83 15.01 4.82
N ALA A 134 -15.59 15.30 5.88
CA ALA A 134 -15.53 16.60 6.55
C ALA A 134 -14.12 16.95 7.05
N ALA A 135 -13.39 15.95 7.57
CA ALA A 135 -12.03 16.13 8.08
C ALA A 135 -11.02 16.47 6.97
N THR A 136 -11.09 15.80 5.82
CA THR A 136 -10.20 16.08 4.68
C THR A 136 -10.54 17.41 4.04
N LYS A 137 -11.82 17.74 3.86
CA LYS A 137 -12.27 19.07 3.42
C LYS A 137 -11.71 20.19 4.30
N GLN A 138 -11.75 20.02 5.62
CA GLN A 138 -11.33 21.04 6.57
C GLN A 138 -9.80 21.22 6.62
N HIS A 139 -9.03 20.13 6.55
CA HIS A 139 -7.60 20.16 6.86
C HIS A 139 -6.68 19.96 5.65
N VAL A 140 -7.16 19.29 4.61
CA VAL A 140 -6.42 19.07 3.36
C VAL A 140 -6.86 20.09 2.31
N GLY A 141 -8.18 20.26 2.15
CA GLY A 141 -8.76 21.34 1.36
C GLY A 141 -8.90 21.06 -0.15
N PHE A 142 -8.76 19.82 -0.59
CA PHE A 142 -9.04 19.40 -1.96
C PHE A 142 -9.56 17.97 -2.02
N PHE A 143 -10.39 17.70 -3.03
CA PHE A 143 -10.97 16.40 -3.34
C PHE A 143 -11.54 16.44 -4.76
N THR A 144 -11.23 15.46 -5.61
CA THR A 144 -11.83 15.31 -6.94
C THR A 144 -12.67 14.06 -7.09
N GLY A 145 -12.41 13.04 -6.26
CA GLY A 145 -12.84 11.67 -6.55
C GLY A 145 -11.99 11.05 -7.65
N GLU A 146 -12.32 9.82 -8.02
CA GLU A 146 -11.55 9.04 -8.98
C GLU A 146 -12.44 8.44 -10.06
N LYS A 147 -11.86 8.24 -11.25
CA LYS A 147 -12.57 7.72 -12.41
C LYS A 147 -11.73 6.71 -13.16
N ALA A 148 -12.39 5.70 -13.69
CA ALA A 148 -11.78 4.76 -14.61
C ALA A 148 -12.64 4.56 -15.85
N THR A 149 -11.98 4.16 -16.94
CA THR A 149 -12.62 3.88 -18.22
C THR A 149 -12.59 2.39 -18.49
N GLU A 150 -13.76 1.81 -18.71
CA GLU A 150 -13.93 0.44 -19.17
C GLU A 150 -13.32 0.23 -20.57
N LYS A 151 -13.01 -1.02 -20.96
CA LYS A 151 -12.44 -1.32 -22.29
C LYS A 151 -13.35 -0.96 -23.47
N ASN A 152 -14.66 -0.85 -23.22
CA ASN A 152 -15.66 -0.38 -24.18
C ASN A 152 -15.73 1.16 -24.31
N GLY A 153 -14.93 1.89 -23.53
CA GLY A 153 -14.83 3.36 -23.55
C GLY A 153 -15.77 4.10 -22.60
N VAL A 154 -16.53 3.39 -21.75
CA VAL A 154 -17.41 4.02 -20.77
C VAL A 154 -16.59 4.46 -19.55
N GLU A 155 -16.59 5.77 -19.27
CA GLU A 155 -15.98 6.35 -18.06
C GLU A 155 -16.99 6.35 -16.92
N SER A 156 -16.57 5.87 -15.74
CA SER A 156 -17.37 5.87 -14.51
C SER A 156 -16.58 6.46 -13.37
N ALA A 157 -17.25 7.09 -12.41
CA ALA A 157 -16.68 7.27 -11.08
C ALA A 157 -16.50 5.90 -10.39
N ILE A 158 -15.43 5.75 -9.63
CA ILE A 158 -15.02 4.47 -9.04
C ILE A 158 -14.57 4.61 -7.59
N LEU A 159 -14.51 3.48 -6.89
CA LEU A 159 -13.72 3.30 -5.68
C LEU A 159 -12.37 2.69 -6.06
N HIS A 160 -11.30 3.41 -5.76
CA HIS A 160 -9.94 2.93 -5.97
C HIS A 160 -9.55 1.99 -4.81
N ALA A 161 -8.81 0.93 -5.09
CA ALA A 161 -8.35 -0.03 -4.09
C ALA A 161 -7.02 -0.66 -4.49
N GLU A 162 -6.08 -0.78 -3.56
CA GLU A 162 -4.71 -1.19 -3.89
C GLU A 162 -4.18 -2.33 -3.02
N PHE A 163 -3.53 -3.31 -3.66
CA PHE A 163 -2.62 -4.22 -2.98
C PHE A 163 -1.25 -3.55 -2.91
N GLU A 164 -0.78 -3.34 -1.69
CA GLU A 164 0.43 -2.57 -1.45
C GLU A 164 1.70 -3.35 -1.80
N GLY A 165 2.62 -2.69 -2.50
CA GLY A 165 3.98 -3.13 -2.80
C GLY A 165 5.02 -2.45 -1.92
N ALA A 166 6.27 -2.92 -1.97
CA ALA A 166 7.33 -2.45 -1.08
C ALA A 166 8.26 -1.39 -1.70
N GLY A 167 8.02 -0.97 -2.94
CA GLY A 167 8.98 -0.19 -3.72
C GLY A 167 9.43 1.10 -3.04
N VAL A 168 8.51 1.91 -2.51
CA VAL A 168 8.87 3.13 -1.78
C VAL A 168 9.59 2.82 -0.45
N ARG A 169 9.24 1.71 0.20
CA ARG A 169 9.91 1.25 1.42
C ARG A 169 11.37 0.85 1.15
N ASP A 170 11.63 0.17 0.05
CA ASP A 170 12.99 -0.18 -0.37
C ASP A 170 13.81 1.06 -0.71
N VAL A 171 13.20 2.04 -1.39
CA VAL A 171 13.85 3.33 -1.66
C VAL A 171 14.14 4.09 -0.37
N LEU A 172 13.28 4.03 0.65
CA LEU A 172 13.55 4.62 1.97
C LEU A 172 14.78 3.97 2.62
N ILE A 173 14.88 2.65 2.61
CA ILE A 173 16.02 1.91 3.18
C ILE A 173 17.30 2.33 2.46
N ALA A 174 17.29 2.32 1.13
CA ALA A 174 18.44 2.71 0.32
C ALA A 174 18.83 4.19 0.51
N SER A 175 17.85 5.09 0.57
CA SER A 175 18.08 6.53 0.83
C SER A 175 18.66 6.77 2.22
N THR A 176 18.26 5.96 3.21
CA THR A 176 18.83 6.01 4.57
C THR A 176 20.29 5.56 4.59
N VAL A 177 20.62 4.49 3.87
CA VAL A 177 22.02 4.04 3.69
C VAL A 177 22.84 5.12 2.96
N ALA A 178 22.30 5.67 1.87
CA ALA A 178 22.94 6.74 1.13
C ALA A 178 23.19 7.98 1.99
N LEU A 179 22.24 8.36 2.86
CA LEU A 179 22.39 9.46 3.80
C LEU A 179 23.53 9.22 4.79
N GLY A 180 23.62 8.02 5.37
CA GLY A 180 24.72 7.65 6.26
C GLY A 180 26.10 7.76 5.59
N LEU A 181 26.21 7.25 4.35
CA LEU A 181 27.43 7.35 3.55
C LEU A 181 27.78 8.80 3.16
N ALA A 182 26.77 9.62 2.82
CA ALA A 182 26.96 11.02 2.48
C ALA A 182 27.44 11.84 3.69
N ILE A 183 26.88 11.60 4.88
CA ILE A 183 27.34 12.23 6.12
C ILE A 183 28.78 11.82 6.42
N ALA A 184 29.11 10.54 6.27
CA ALA A 184 30.48 10.05 6.45
C ALA A 184 31.46 10.69 5.44
N ALA A 185 31.04 10.89 4.18
CA ALA A 185 31.83 11.58 3.16
C ALA A 185 32.14 13.02 3.57
N LEU A 186 31.13 13.75 4.05
CA LEU A 186 31.30 15.12 4.52
C LEU A 186 32.25 15.20 5.73
N ILE A 187 32.10 14.30 6.71
CA ILE A 187 32.99 14.21 7.87
C ILE A 187 34.42 13.91 7.44
N ALA A 188 34.63 12.93 6.55
CA ALA A 188 35.97 12.58 6.04
C ALA A 188 36.64 13.77 5.33
N CYS A 189 35.88 14.54 4.56
CA CYS A 189 36.39 15.73 3.89
C CYS A 189 36.86 16.81 4.87
N VAL A 190 36.14 16.99 5.98
CA VAL A 190 36.45 18.02 6.99
C VAL A 190 37.56 17.57 7.94
N ALA A 191 37.53 16.30 8.38
CA ALA A 191 38.39 15.80 9.45
C ALA A 191 39.76 15.29 8.98
N ILE A 192 39.88 14.87 7.71
CA ILE A 192 41.11 14.27 7.18
C ILE A 192 41.81 15.29 6.26
N PRO A 193 43.10 15.61 6.50
CA PRO A 193 43.84 16.54 5.66
C PRO A 193 43.85 16.14 4.17
N PRO A 194 43.82 17.12 3.25
CA PRO A 194 44.03 16.87 1.83
C PRO A 194 45.41 16.24 1.53
N PRO A 195 45.53 15.37 0.51
CA PRO A 195 44.49 14.95 -0.43
C PRO A 195 43.63 13.77 0.05
N TRP A 196 43.99 13.10 1.14
CA TRP A 196 43.39 11.83 1.57
C TRP A 196 41.91 11.97 1.95
N GLY A 197 41.53 13.06 2.62
CA GLY A 197 40.12 13.30 2.97
C GLY A 197 39.21 13.43 1.75
N LEU A 198 39.68 14.06 0.68
CA LEU A 198 38.93 14.18 -0.57
C LEU A 198 38.77 12.83 -1.29
N ILE A 199 39.79 11.98 -1.26
CA ILE A 199 39.73 10.63 -1.86
C ILE A 199 38.71 9.78 -1.12
N VAL A 200 38.79 9.73 0.22
CA VAL A 200 37.86 8.95 1.05
C VAL A 200 36.43 9.49 0.90
N ALA A 201 36.25 10.81 0.94
CA ALA A 201 34.95 11.44 0.75
C ALA A 201 34.36 11.16 -0.63
N GLY A 202 35.18 11.21 -1.69
CA GLY A 202 34.77 10.88 -3.06
C GLY A 202 34.27 9.45 -3.20
N ILE A 203 34.98 8.48 -2.61
CA ILE A 203 34.56 7.07 -2.60
C ILE A 203 33.23 6.90 -1.87
N LEU A 204 33.09 7.48 -0.67
CA LEU A 204 31.86 7.39 0.11
C LEU A 204 30.67 8.06 -0.59
N ALA A 205 30.87 9.20 -1.23
CA ALA A 205 29.84 9.88 -2.02
C ALA A 205 29.42 9.07 -3.24
N LEU A 206 30.35 8.39 -3.91
CA LEU A 206 30.04 7.46 -5.00
C LEU A 206 29.21 6.27 -4.50
N LEU A 207 29.58 5.70 -3.36
CA LEU A 207 28.81 4.62 -2.74
C LEU A 207 27.41 5.07 -2.33
N ALA A 208 27.26 6.31 -1.83
CA ALA A 208 25.95 6.89 -1.53
C ALA A 208 25.08 7.00 -2.79
N LEU A 209 25.65 7.49 -3.90
CA LEU A 209 24.96 7.56 -5.19
C LEU A 209 24.54 6.17 -5.68
N LEU A 210 25.45 5.19 -5.61
CA LEU A 210 25.15 3.80 -6.02
C LEU A 210 24.06 3.18 -5.15
N ALA A 211 24.10 3.39 -3.83
CA ALA A 211 23.05 2.92 -2.92
C ALA A 211 21.68 3.48 -3.32
N ALA A 212 21.58 4.79 -3.58
CA ALA A 212 20.33 5.41 -4.03
C ALA A 212 19.85 4.85 -5.38
N LEU A 213 20.74 4.72 -6.36
CA LEU A 213 20.40 4.17 -7.68
C LEU A 213 19.92 2.72 -7.60
N PHE A 214 20.66 1.85 -6.90
CA PHE A 214 20.26 0.46 -6.72
C PHE A 214 18.98 0.33 -5.91
N GLY A 215 18.77 1.17 -4.89
CA GLY A 215 17.51 1.25 -4.16
C GLY A 215 16.31 1.50 -5.05
N THR A 216 16.41 2.48 -5.95
CA THR A 216 15.33 2.76 -6.92
C THR A 216 15.12 1.63 -7.91
N LEU A 217 16.20 0.95 -8.34
CA LEU A 217 16.11 -0.18 -9.26
C LEU A 217 15.43 -1.39 -8.59
N PHE A 218 15.84 -1.75 -7.37
CA PHE A 218 15.28 -2.91 -6.67
C PHE A 218 13.87 -2.63 -6.16
N GLY A 219 13.59 -1.42 -5.66
CA GLY A 219 12.23 -1.06 -5.26
C GLY A 219 11.24 -1.13 -6.42
N SER A 220 11.67 -0.87 -7.65
CA SER A 220 10.80 -1.04 -8.82
C SER A 220 10.45 -2.50 -9.16
N GLY A 221 11.01 -3.48 -8.44
CA GLY A 221 10.72 -4.90 -8.62
C GLY A 221 9.97 -5.57 -7.46
N ASP A 222 9.77 -4.90 -6.32
CA ASP A 222 9.02 -5.45 -5.18
C ASP A 222 7.54 -5.05 -5.24
N HIS A 223 6.81 -5.77 -6.09
CA HIS A 223 5.44 -5.47 -6.50
C HIS A 223 4.41 -5.92 -5.48
N GLY A 224 3.34 -5.13 -5.36
CA GLY A 224 2.06 -5.59 -4.83
C GLY A 224 1.38 -6.50 -5.86
N SER A 225 0.62 -7.47 -5.37
CA SER A 225 -0.20 -8.32 -6.23
C SER A 225 -1.42 -8.85 -5.47
N PRO A 226 -2.50 -9.24 -6.17
CA PRO A 226 -3.60 -9.95 -5.55
C PRO A 226 -3.14 -11.20 -4.77
N GLY A 227 -2.13 -11.91 -5.29
CA GLY A 227 -1.57 -13.11 -4.65
C GLY A 227 -0.91 -12.88 -3.29
N ASP A 228 -0.61 -11.63 -2.91
CA ASP A 228 -0.08 -11.29 -1.58
C ASP A 228 -1.12 -11.46 -0.47
N VAL A 229 -2.40 -11.53 -0.83
CA VAL A 229 -3.52 -11.72 0.10
C VAL A 229 -4.06 -13.15 0.02
N THR A 230 -4.02 -13.86 1.13
CA THR A 230 -4.52 -15.25 1.17
C THR A 230 -6.01 -15.30 0.84
N GLY A 231 -6.36 -16.07 -0.19
CA GLY A 231 -7.74 -16.25 -0.67
C GLY A 231 -8.18 -15.25 -1.76
N ALA A 232 -7.33 -14.29 -2.11
CA ALA A 232 -7.57 -13.40 -3.24
C ALA A 232 -7.40 -14.14 -4.58
N PRO A 233 -8.13 -13.71 -5.63
CA PRO A 233 -7.93 -14.26 -6.97
C PRO A 233 -6.52 -13.95 -7.45
N THR A 234 -5.85 -14.91 -8.10
CA THR A 234 -4.49 -14.72 -8.64
C THR A 234 -4.47 -13.83 -9.88
N GLU A 235 -5.61 -13.77 -10.59
CA GLU A 235 -5.83 -12.96 -11.78
C GLU A 235 -7.18 -12.28 -11.66
N VAL A 236 -7.28 -11.04 -12.12
CA VAL A 236 -8.52 -10.27 -12.17
C VAL A 236 -8.83 -9.87 -13.61
N HIS A 237 -10.11 -9.84 -13.96
CA HIS A 237 -10.60 -9.64 -15.32
C HIS A 237 -11.55 -8.45 -15.35
N ASP A 238 -11.25 -7.49 -16.22
CA ASP A 238 -12.14 -6.40 -16.60
C ASP A 238 -13.13 -6.87 -17.67
N ASN A 239 -13.92 -5.93 -18.20
CA ASN A 239 -14.99 -6.24 -19.13
C ASN A 239 -14.49 -6.56 -20.56
N ASP A 240 -15.28 -7.36 -21.27
CA ASP A 240 -15.07 -7.60 -22.70
C ASP A 240 -15.29 -6.30 -23.49
N PRO A 241 -14.35 -5.93 -24.38
CA PRO A 241 -14.39 -4.62 -25.07
C PRO A 241 -15.59 -4.44 -26.01
N VAL A 242 -16.24 -5.52 -26.44
CA VAL A 242 -17.35 -5.47 -27.40
C VAL A 242 -18.70 -5.47 -26.68
N THR A 243 -18.84 -6.34 -25.68
CA THR A 243 -20.10 -6.57 -24.99
C THR A 243 -20.25 -5.76 -23.71
N GLY A 244 -19.14 -5.33 -23.09
CA GLY A 244 -19.13 -4.70 -21.77
C GLY A 244 -19.45 -5.67 -20.63
N LEU A 245 -19.39 -6.99 -20.87
CA LEU A 245 -19.73 -8.04 -19.92
C LEU A 245 -18.49 -8.82 -19.46
N GLY A 246 -18.63 -9.64 -18.42
CA GLY A 246 -17.60 -10.61 -18.01
C GLY A 246 -16.57 -10.10 -17.00
N ALA A 247 -16.65 -8.83 -16.60
CA ALA A 247 -15.84 -8.27 -15.53
C ALA A 247 -16.03 -9.03 -14.20
N ASP A 248 -14.97 -9.13 -13.40
CA ASP A 248 -15.04 -9.70 -12.06
C ASP A 248 -15.85 -8.80 -11.12
N LEU A 249 -16.73 -9.43 -10.33
CA LEU A 249 -17.31 -8.81 -9.15
C LEU A 249 -16.47 -9.19 -7.95
N LEU A 250 -15.86 -8.21 -7.30
CA LEU A 250 -14.88 -8.40 -6.24
C LEU A 250 -15.42 -7.84 -4.94
N TYR A 251 -15.33 -8.64 -3.87
CA TYR A 251 -15.35 -8.12 -2.51
C TYR A 251 -13.93 -7.68 -2.15
N VAL A 252 -13.79 -6.47 -1.65
CA VAL A 252 -12.56 -5.94 -1.06
C VAL A 252 -12.82 -5.49 0.36
N TYR A 253 -11.83 -5.70 1.23
CA TYR A 253 -11.82 -5.19 2.59
C TYR A 253 -10.41 -4.70 2.92
N GLY A 254 -10.30 -3.50 3.47
CA GLY A 254 -9.01 -2.90 3.81
C GLY A 254 -9.18 -1.55 4.48
N THR A 255 -8.06 -0.86 4.70
CA THR A 255 -8.09 0.45 5.38
C THR A 255 -8.68 1.50 4.44
N TRP A 256 -9.70 2.21 4.89
CA TRP A 256 -10.27 3.34 4.16
C TRP A 256 -9.50 4.62 4.46
N VAL A 257 -8.92 5.18 3.42
CA VAL A 257 -8.02 6.33 3.48
C VAL A 257 -8.37 7.33 2.38
N PHE A 258 -7.96 8.58 2.57
CA PHE A 258 -7.85 9.56 1.51
C PHE A 258 -6.39 9.61 1.07
N ASP A 259 -6.13 9.36 -0.21
CA ASP A 259 -4.81 9.58 -0.80
C ASP A 259 -4.73 11.02 -1.29
N SER A 260 -3.77 11.76 -0.74
CA SER A 260 -3.49 13.16 -1.11
C SER A 260 -2.55 13.30 -2.32
N LEU A 261 -2.05 12.20 -2.86
CA LEU A 261 -1.35 12.20 -4.14
C LEU A 261 -2.31 12.61 -5.27
N HIS A 262 -1.77 13.14 -6.35
CA HIS A 262 -2.56 13.66 -7.48
C HIS A 262 -3.57 14.75 -7.07
N SER A 263 -4.85 14.61 -7.44
CA SER A 263 -5.92 15.58 -7.15
C SER A 263 -6.84 15.17 -5.99
N GLY A 264 -6.53 14.05 -5.32
CA GLY A 264 -7.15 13.61 -4.08
C GLY A 264 -8.45 12.82 -4.27
N TRP A 265 -8.45 11.59 -3.77
CA TRP A 265 -9.61 10.70 -3.72
C TRP A 265 -9.56 9.80 -2.48
N ASN A 266 -10.67 9.15 -2.20
CA ASN A 266 -10.72 8.11 -1.18
C ASN A 266 -10.49 6.74 -1.82
N GLU A 267 -9.85 5.85 -1.07
CA GLU A 267 -9.51 4.51 -1.54
C GLU A 267 -9.47 3.50 -0.38
N ILE A 268 -9.40 2.22 -0.75
CA ILE A 268 -9.09 1.13 0.16
C ILE A 268 -7.61 0.76 -0.02
N HIS A 269 -6.76 1.17 0.92
CA HIS A 269 -5.32 0.92 0.88
C HIS A 269 -4.73 0.72 2.30
N PRO A 270 -4.08 -0.43 2.58
CA PRO A 270 -3.96 -1.59 1.70
C PRO A 270 -5.24 -2.44 1.73
N ILE A 271 -5.46 -3.19 0.67
CA ILE A 271 -6.39 -4.32 0.66
C ILE A 271 -5.86 -5.41 1.59
N LYS A 272 -6.70 -5.83 2.55
CA LYS A 272 -6.41 -6.87 3.55
C LYS A 272 -7.12 -8.18 3.25
N LYS A 273 -8.25 -8.13 2.53
CA LYS A 273 -8.97 -9.27 1.95
C LYS A 273 -9.52 -8.89 0.59
N CYS A 274 -9.45 -9.84 -0.35
CA CYS A 274 -10.12 -9.76 -1.63
C CYS A 274 -10.69 -11.13 -1.95
N THR A 275 -11.89 -11.20 -2.53
CA THR A 275 -12.43 -12.45 -3.07
C THR A 275 -13.32 -12.19 -4.27
N LEU A 276 -13.30 -13.11 -5.23
CA LEU A 276 -14.26 -13.15 -6.31
C LEU A 276 -15.64 -13.52 -5.75
N VAL A 277 -16.66 -12.73 -6.06
CA VAL A 277 -18.06 -12.96 -5.65
C VAL A 277 -19.00 -13.20 -6.82
N GLY A 278 -18.56 -12.98 -8.06
CA GLY A 278 -19.35 -13.22 -9.25
C GLY A 278 -18.74 -12.63 -10.51
N LYS A 279 -19.55 -12.60 -11.57
CA LYS A 279 -19.21 -11.99 -12.86
C LYS A 279 -20.30 -11.02 -13.26
N TRP A 280 -19.92 -9.89 -13.85
CA TRP A 280 -20.85 -8.93 -14.41
C TRP A 280 -21.49 -9.47 -15.69
N ASP A 281 -22.81 -9.60 -15.69
CA ASP A 281 -23.61 -10.04 -16.84
C ASP A 281 -24.57 -8.95 -17.36
N GLY A 282 -24.37 -7.71 -16.89
CA GLY A 282 -25.19 -6.54 -17.22
C GLY A 282 -26.14 -6.13 -16.09
N ALA A 283 -26.21 -6.89 -15.01
CA ALA A 283 -26.97 -6.53 -13.82
C ALA A 283 -26.24 -6.94 -12.54
N TRP A 284 -26.55 -6.24 -11.44
CA TRP A 284 -26.08 -6.64 -10.13
C TRP A 284 -26.85 -7.87 -9.62
N PRO A 285 -26.17 -8.86 -9.02
CA PRO A 285 -26.85 -9.93 -8.30
C PRO A 285 -27.75 -9.36 -7.20
N THR A 286 -28.89 -9.99 -6.97
CA THR A 286 -29.89 -9.49 -5.99
C THR A 286 -29.47 -9.71 -4.54
N ASP A 287 -28.47 -10.57 -4.30
CA ASP A 287 -27.98 -10.96 -2.98
C ASP A 287 -26.63 -10.30 -2.61
N VAL A 288 -26.17 -9.29 -3.36
CA VAL A 288 -24.85 -8.62 -3.11
C VAL A 288 -24.67 -8.19 -1.66
N VAL A 289 -25.70 -7.57 -1.06
CA VAL A 289 -25.64 -7.12 0.35
C VAL A 289 -25.55 -8.31 1.31
N ASP A 290 -26.29 -9.39 1.04
CA ASP A 290 -26.24 -10.60 1.86
C ASP A 290 -24.89 -11.31 1.74
N VAL A 291 -24.30 -11.34 0.53
CA VAL A 291 -22.94 -11.84 0.28
C VAL A 291 -21.94 -11.04 1.11
N GLN A 292 -22.01 -9.71 1.07
CA GLN A 292 -21.13 -8.84 1.85
C GLN A 292 -21.24 -9.14 3.35
N HIS A 293 -22.46 -9.16 3.91
CA HIS A 293 -22.66 -9.43 5.33
C HIS A 293 -22.11 -10.80 5.76
N ARG A 294 -22.26 -11.84 4.92
CA ARG A 294 -21.69 -13.17 5.20
C ARG A 294 -20.16 -13.14 5.20
N LEU A 295 -19.56 -12.44 4.25
CA LEU A 295 -18.09 -12.31 4.17
C LEU A 295 -17.55 -11.51 5.35
N ASP A 296 -18.16 -10.36 5.68
CA ASP A 296 -17.76 -9.54 6.82
C ASP A 296 -17.86 -10.34 8.13
N ALA A 297 -18.97 -11.04 8.35
CA ALA A 297 -19.15 -11.88 9.53
C ALA A 297 -18.15 -13.05 9.57
N GLY A 298 -17.90 -13.69 8.43
CA GLY A 298 -16.94 -14.80 8.32
C GLY A 298 -15.51 -14.36 8.61
N PHE A 299 -15.08 -13.22 8.07
CA PHE A 299 -13.75 -12.67 8.34
C PHE A 299 -13.62 -12.16 9.78
N ALA A 300 -14.68 -11.57 10.35
CA ALA A 300 -14.70 -11.18 11.75
C ALA A 300 -14.57 -12.39 12.67
N ASP A 301 -15.34 -13.46 12.46
CA ASP A 301 -15.26 -14.70 13.25
C ASP A 301 -13.89 -15.38 13.10
N ALA A 302 -13.34 -15.43 11.89
CA ALA A 302 -12.01 -16.01 11.65
C ALA A 302 -10.87 -15.27 12.37
N ARG A 303 -11.07 -13.98 12.69
CA ARG A 303 -10.11 -13.13 13.42
C ARG A 303 -10.41 -13.03 14.91
N ASP A 304 -11.56 -13.50 15.37
CA ASP A 304 -11.91 -13.45 16.78
C ASP A 304 -10.83 -14.16 17.62
N PRO A 305 -10.28 -13.53 18.68
CA PRO A 305 -9.22 -14.12 19.48
C PRO A 305 -9.56 -15.49 20.05
N ALA A 306 -10.84 -15.76 20.38
CA ALA A 306 -11.28 -17.07 20.85
C ALA A 306 -11.35 -18.08 19.69
N THR A 307 -11.73 -17.67 18.48
CA THR A 307 -11.63 -18.53 17.30
C THR A 307 -10.17 -18.84 16.95
N VAL A 308 -9.29 -17.86 16.91
CA VAL A 308 -7.85 -18.06 16.70
C VAL A 308 -7.24 -18.94 17.79
N GLY A 309 -7.58 -18.69 19.05
CA GLY A 309 -7.11 -19.47 20.19
C GLY A 309 -7.62 -20.92 20.16
N ARG A 310 -8.85 -21.16 19.70
CA ARG A 310 -9.35 -22.52 19.48
C ARG A 310 -8.63 -23.19 18.31
N GLN A 311 -8.43 -22.50 17.19
CA GLN A 311 -7.73 -23.05 16.02
C GLN A 311 -6.29 -23.50 16.31
N SER A 312 -5.65 -22.99 17.37
CA SER A 312 -4.32 -23.43 17.79
C SER A 312 -4.32 -24.63 18.76
N GLU A 313 -5.49 -25.09 19.23
CA GLU A 313 -5.56 -26.29 20.09
C GLU A 313 -5.35 -27.57 19.25
N ASP A 314 -4.64 -28.55 19.82
CA ASP A 314 -4.26 -29.79 19.12
C ASP A 314 -5.45 -30.51 18.47
N LYS A 315 -6.62 -30.51 19.13
CA LYS A 315 -7.84 -31.17 18.63
C LYS A 315 -8.42 -30.53 17.35
N PHE A 316 -8.02 -29.31 17.02
CA PHE A 316 -8.41 -28.59 15.81
C PHE A 316 -7.26 -28.51 14.78
N THR A 317 -6.13 -29.15 15.08
CA THR A 317 -5.03 -29.33 14.12
C THR A 317 -5.11 -30.72 13.51
N TRP A 318 -4.98 -30.82 12.19
CA TRP A 318 -4.94 -32.11 11.50
C TRP A 318 -3.49 -32.60 11.42
N THR A 319 -3.24 -33.83 11.86
CA THR A 319 -1.99 -34.55 11.56
C THR A 319 -2.30 -35.50 10.43
N ILE A 320 -1.70 -35.28 9.26
CA ILE A 320 -1.98 -36.08 8.06
C ILE A 320 -1.10 -37.33 8.08
N HIS A 321 0.22 -37.13 8.17
CA HIS A 321 1.19 -38.23 8.18
C HIS A 321 2.57 -37.72 8.61
N PRO A 322 3.34 -38.46 9.45
CA PRO A 322 4.70 -38.06 9.84
C PRO A 322 5.69 -37.82 8.68
N LEU A 323 5.43 -38.40 7.50
CA LEU A 323 6.23 -38.14 6.28
C LEU A 323 5.93 -36.78 5.62
N VAL A 324 4.77 -36.19 5.91
CA VAL A 324 4.32 -34.89 5.40
C VAL A 324 4.56 -33.81 6.47
N ASP A 325 4.26 -34.14 7.73
CA ASP A 325 4.33 -33.20 8.86
C ASP A 325 5.70 -33.19 9.57
N GLY A 326 6.62 -34.07 9.15
CA GLY A 326 7.89 -34.33 9.80
C GLY A 326 7.79 -35.31 10.97
N CYS A 327 8.90 -35.99 11.27
CA CYS A 327 8.99 -36.89 12.43
C CYS A 327 9.15 -36.09 13.73
N GLY A 328 8.10 -35.41 14.17
CA GLY A 328 7.99 -34.90 15.53
C GLY A 328 7.68 -36.02 16.54
N GLU A 329 7.81 -35.72 17.84
CA GLU A 329 7.38 -36.69 18.86
C GLU A 329 5.90 -37.06 18.67
N PRO A 330 5.53 -38.34 18.84
CA PRO A 330 4.14 -38.78 18.71
C PRO A 330 3.26 -37.97 19.67
N ARG A 331 2.31 -37.21 19.12
CA ARG A 331 1.32 -36.51 19.95
C ARG A 331 0.31 -37.52 20.48
N ASP A 332 -0.03 -37.43 21.76
CA ASP A 332 -1.05 -38.26 22.39
C ASP A 332 -2.42 -37.99 21.75
N VAL A 333 -2.77 -38.79 20.74
CA VAL A 333 -4.14 -38.81 20.20
C VAL A 333 -5.01 -39.54 21.21
N PRO A 334 -6.05 -38.90 21.78
CA PRO A 334 -6.98 -39.59 22.67
C PRO A 334 -7.60 -40.76 21.92
N ALA A 335 -7.56 -41.95 22.52
CA ALA A 335 -8.14 -43.13 21.91
C ALA A 335 -9.61 -42.87 21.53
N PRO A 336 -10.07 -43.31 20.34
CA PRO A 336 -11.46 -43.15 19.95
C PRO A 336 -12.34 -43.77 21.03
N ALA A 337 -13.34 -43.01 21.50
CA ALA A 337 -14.33 -43.51 22.43
C ALA A 337 -14.94 -44.79 21.84
N GLY A 338 -14.71 -45.91 22.51
CA GLY A 338 -15.20 -47.20 22.06
C GLY A 338 -16.73 -47.16 21.86
N PRO A 339 -17.28 -48.01 20.97
CA PRO A 339 -18.71 -48.04 20.73
C PRO A 339 -19.43 -48.31 22.05
N GLY A 340 -20.16 -47.31 22.55
CA GLY A 340 -21.04 -47.46 23.68
C GLY A 340 -22.09 -48.52 23.33
N LEU A 341 -22.02 -49.67 23.99
CA LEU A 341 -23.08 -50.67 23.94
C LEU A 341 -24.31 -50.09 24.64
N HIS A 342 -25.30 -49.69 23.84
CA HIS A 342 -26.70 -49.58 24.25
C HIS A 342 -27.50 -50.68 23.55
#